data_AF-A0A2H6MXY0-F1
#
_entry.id   AF-A0A2H6MXY0-F1
#
_cell.length_a   1.000
_cell.length_b   1.000
_cell.length_c   1.000
_cell.angle_alpha   90.00
_cell.angle_beta   90.00
_cell.angle_gamma   90.00
#
_symmetry.space_group_name_H-M   'P 1'
#
loop_
_entity.id
_entity.type
_entity.pdbx_description
1 polymer ?
#
loop_
_entity_poly.entity_id
_entity_poly.type
_entity_poly.pdbx_seq_one_letter_code
_entity_poly.pdbx_strand_id
1 'polypeptide(L)'
;LQSKNAPRVPPGIVTRTIPPAGNMASVRNGIAGSGGGGGDEENFEDAFEHIPVAAKMDLKCALEECSMALNLFLNNKFSEALELLRPWSKDSMYHALGYSAILVIQAAMTFEQQDIQMGL
;
A
#
# COMPACT_ATOMS: atom_id res chain seq x y z
N LEU A 1 29.35 20.18 -21.91
CA LEU A 1 28.59 19.02 -22.44
C LEU A 1 27.58 18.58 -21.37
N GLN A 2 26.49 19.33 -21.23
CA GLN A 2 25.39 19.00 -20.32
C GLN A 2 24.38 18.15 -21.10
N SER A 3 24.34 16.85 -20.81
CA SER A 3 23.31 15.96 -21.35
C SER A 3 22.05 16.08 -20.52
N LYS A 4 20.97 16.48 -21.19
CA LYS A 4 19.65 16.77 -20.66
C LYS A 4 18.97 15.46 -20.24
N ASN A 5 18.76 15.26 -18.94
CA ASN A 5 17.85 14.23 -18.44
C ASN A 5 16.40 14.71 -18.63
N ALA A 6 15.71 14.14 -19.61
CA ALA A 6 14.27 14.30 -19.76
C ALA A 6 13.52 13.33 -18.82
N PRO A 7 12.43 13.74 -18.17
CA PRO A 7 11.60 12.83 -17.37
C PRO A 7 10.83 11.87 -18.29
N ARG A 8 10.96 10.55 -18.06
CA ARG A 8 10.13 9.54 -18.74
C ARG A 8 8.72 9.61 -18.18
N VAL A 9 7.76 9.96 -19.03
CA VAL A 9 6.32 9.92 -18.73
C VAL A 9 5.83 8.47 -18.86
N PRO A 10 5.13 7.91 -17.87
CA PRO A 10 4.48 6.60 -18.01
C PRO A 10 3.26 6.72 -18.94
N PRO A 11 3.00 5.73 -19.82
CA PRO A 11 1.87 5.77 -20.72
C PRO A 11 0.56 5.48 -19.98
N GLY A 12 -0.44 6.36 -20.11
CA GLY A 12 -1.86 5.95 -20.01
C GLY A 12 -2.74 6.50 -18.88
N ILE A 13 -2.65 7.78 -18.48
CA ILE A 13 -3.73 8.41 -17.69
C ILE A 13 -4.82 8.94 -18.62
N VAL A 14 -5.95 8.22 -18.70
CA VAL A 14 -7.20 8.72 -19.28
C VAL A 14 -7.86 9.64 -18.26
N THR A 15 -7.81 10.94 -18.50
CA THR A 15 -8.51 11.94 -17.67
C THR A 15 -10.00 11.90 -18.02
N ARG A 16 -10.86 11.34 -17.14
CA ARG A 16 -12.31 11.52 -17.27
C ARG A 16 -12.72 12.83 -16.62
N THR A 17 -13.17 13.78 -17.45
CA THR A 17 -13.87 15.01 -17.04
C THR A 17 -15.25 14.70 -16.48
N ILE A 18 -15.62 15.30 -15.35
CA ILE A 18 -16.94 15.18 -14.69
C ILE A 18 -17.89 16.26 -15.26
N PRO A 19 -19.12 15.93 -15.70
CA PRO A 19 -20.10 16.94 -16.13
C PRO A 19 -20.79 17.65 -14.93
N PRO A 20 -21.27 18.90 -15.10
CA PRO A 20 -21.90 19.65 -14.01
C PRO A 20 -23.29 19.12 -13.66
N ALA A 21 -23.59 19.07 -12.36
CA ALA A 21 -24.86 18.57 -11.81
C ALA A 21 -26.05 19.46 -12.22
N GLY A 22 -27.00 18.88 -12.95
CA GLY A 22 -28.29 19.51 -13.25
C GLY A 22 -29.28 19.38 -12.08
N ASN A 23 -30.04 20.46 -11.83
CA ASN A 23 -31.09 20.53 -10.81
C ASN A 23 -32.16 19.44 -10.96
N MET A 24 -32.52 18.77 -9.88
CA MET A 24 -33.78 18.03 -9.80
C MET A 24 -34.37 18.07 -8.39
N ALA A 25 -35.43 18.87 -8.21
CA ALA A 25 -36.31 18.77 -7.05
C ALA A 25 -37.75 19.04 -7.50
N SER A 26 -38.60 18.02 -7.43
CA SER A 26 -39.95 18.13 -6.85
C SER A 26 -40.63 16.76 -6.91
N VAL A 27 -40.64 16.04 -5.79
CA VAL A 27 -41.68 15.04 -5.51
C VAL A 27 -42.31 15.38 -4.18
N ARG A 28 -43.63 15.48 -4.23
CA ARG A 28 -44.52 16.10 -3.25
C ARG A 28 -44.92 15.11 -2.16
N ASN A 29 -44.93 15.67 -0.96
CA ASN A 29 -45.27 15.19 0.39
C ASN A 29 -46.55 14.32 0.57
N GLY A 30 -46.50 13.44 1.57
CA GLY A 30 -47.62 12.78 2.27
C GLY A 30 -47.11 11.51 2.96
N ILE A 31 -47.31 11.21 4.25
CA ILE A 31 -48.31 11.58 5.26
C ILE A 31 -47.66 11.44 6.66
N ALA A 32 -48.21 12.18 7.62
CA ALA A 32 -47.82 12.25 9.01
C ALA A 32 -47.79 10.90 9.77
N GLY A 33 -46.79 10.76 10.64
CA GLY A 33 -46.72 9.76 11.70
C GLY A 33 -45.87 10.31 12.84
N SER A 34 -46.53 11.00 13.77
CA SER A 34 -45.96 11.56 14.99
C SER A 34 -45.73 10.45 16.02
N GLY A 35 -44.50 10.30 16.50
CA GLY A 35 -44.14 9.43 17.63
C GLY A 35 -42.79 9.83 18.19
N GLY A 36 -42.80 10.69 19.21
CA GLY A 36 -41.61 11.17 19.90
C GLY A 36 -40.99 10.09 20.80
N GLY A 37 -39.66 10.08 20.80
CA GLY A 37 -38.83 9.35 21.74
C GLY A 37 -37.39 9.77 21.48
N GLY A 38 -36.87 10.69 22.30
CA GLY A 38 -35.47 11.11 22.25
C GLY A 38 -34.56 9.95 22.62
N GLY A 39 -34.00 9.33 21.60
CA GLY A 39 -32.73 8.63 21.65
C GLY A 39 -31.99 9.09 20.42
N ASP A 40 -30.83 9.71 20.60
CA ASP A 40 -29.95 10.04 19.50
C ASP A 40 -29.54 8.70 18.86
N GLU A 41 -30.28 8.25 17.85
CA GLU A 41 -29.91 7.08 17.06
C GLU A 41 -28.61 7.44 16.32
N GLU A 42 -27.48 7.14 16.95
CA GLU A 42 -26.18 7.14 16.30
C GLU A 42 -26.27 6.16 15.13
N ASN A 43 -26.60 6.70 13.96
CA ASN A 43 -26.65 5.96 12.71
C ASN A 43 -25.26 5.39 12.44
N PHE A 44 -25.02 4.15 12.89
CA PHE A 44 -23.76 3.46 12.70
C PHE A 44 -23.51 3.34 11.19
N GLU A 45 -22.46 3.98 10.72
CA GLU A 45 -22.04 3.89 9.33
C GLU A 45 -21.41 2.50 9.14
N ASP A 46 -22.06 1.65 8.34
CA ASP A 46 -21.52 0.33 8.00
C ASP A 46 -20.12 0.46 7.41
N ALA A 47 -19.22 -0.44 7.80
CA ALA A 47 -17.90 -0.50 7.18
C ALA A 47 -18.05 -0.77 5.69
N PHE A 48 -17.19 -0.15 4.87
CA PHE A 48 -17.15 -0.43 3.44
C PHE A 48 -17.01 -1.94 3.19
N GLU A 49 -17.97 -2.53 2.45
CA GLU A 49 -17.91 -3.94 2.04
C GLU A 49 -16.65 -4.24 1.20
N HIS A 50 -16.12 -3.23 0.52
CA HIS A 50 -14.94 -3.35 -0.31
C HIS A 50 -13.97 -2.20 -0.03
N ILE A 51 -12.86 -2.51 0.64
CA ILE A 51 -11.75 -1.58 0.80
C ILE A 51 -11.22 -1.24 -0.61
N PRO A 52 -11.13 0.05 -1.00
CA PRO A 52 -10.52 0.40 -2.28
C PRO A 52 -9.07 -0.10 -2.28
N VAL A 53 -8.66 -0.77 -3.37
CA VAL A 53 -7.33 -1.40 -3.46
C VAL A 53 -6.26 -0.30 -3.34
N ALA A 54 -5.68 -0.18 -2.15
CA ALA A 54 -4.71 0.88 -1.84
C ALA A 54 -3.26 0.44 -2.10
N ALA A 55 -3.05 -0.82 -2.48
CA ALA A 55 -1.72 -1.37 -2.69
C ALA A 55 -1.31 -1.29 -4.17
N LYS A 56 -0.23 -0.55 -4.44
CA LYS A 56 0.45 -0.54 -5.74
C LYS A 56 1.06 -1.91 -6.09
N MET A 57 1.34 -2.74 -5.08
CA MET A 57 1.96 -4.07 -5.20
C MET A 57 0.92 -5.17 -4.95
N ASP A 58 0.83 -6.14 -5.87
CA ASP A 58 -0.06 -7.29 -5.74
C ASP A 58 0.49 -8.34 -4.75
N LEU A 59 -0.41 -9.01 -4.03
CA LEU A 59 -0.05 -10.00 -3.01
C LEU A 59 0.71 -11.19 -3.61
N LYS A 60 0.26 -11.72 -4.75
CA LYS A 60 0.88 -12.90 -5.36
C LYS A 60 2.30 -12.55 -5.82
N CYS A 61 2.46 -11.41 -6.49
CA CYS A 61 3.77 -10.92 -6.90
C CYS A 61 4.70 -10.73 -5.69
N ALA A 62 4.19 -10.17 -4.59
CA ALA A 62 4.98 -9.98 -3.38
C ALA A 62 5.47 -11.29 -2.75
N LEU A 63 4.64 -12.33 -2.74
CA LEU A 63 5.03 -13.65 -2.24
C LEU A 63 6.07 -14.32 -3.14
N GLU A 64 5.93 -14.19 -4.46
CA GLU A 64 6.87 -14.72 -5.43
C GLU A 64 8.24 -14.03 -5.32
N GLU A 65 8.28 -12.70 -5.28
CA GLU A 65 9.53 -11.92 -5.13
C GLU A 65 10.19 -12.19 -3.77
N CYS A 66 9.43 -12.28 -2.68
CA CYS A 66 9.98 -12.68 -1.38
C CYS A 66 10.56 -14.09 -1.40
N SER A 67 9.91 -15.04 -2.07
CA SER A 67 10.44 -16.40 -2.20
C SER A 67 11.76 -16.41 -2.98
N MET A 68 11.86 -15.60 -4.04
CA MET A 68 13.11 -15.40 -4.77
C MET A 68 14.20 -14.77 -3.90
N ALA A 69 13.87 -13.75 -3.12
CA ALA A 69 14.82 -13.11 -2.20
C ALA A 69 15.34 -14.08 -1.14
N LEU A 70 14.48 -14.94 -0.58
CA LEU A 70 14.89 -15.99 0.35
C LEU A 70 15.82 -17.01 -0.31
N ASN A 71 15.54 -17.39 -1.56
CA ASN A 71 16.45 -18.26 -2.31
C ASN A 71 17.81 -17.59 -2.54
N LEU A 72 17.85 -16.31 -2.87
CA LEU A 72 19.11 -15.56 -3.01
C LEU A 72 19.87 -15.52 -1.68
N PHE A 73 19.18 -15.18 -0.60
CA PHE A 73 19.73 -15.14 0.76
C PHE A 73 20.34 -16.48 1.17
N LEU A 74 19.61 -17.59 1.01
CA LEU A 74 20.08 -18.94 1.37
C LEU A 74 21.22 -19.44 0.47
N ASN A 75 21.34 -18.89 -0.74
CA ASN A 75 22.49 -19.12 -1.63
C ASN A 75 23.66 -18.14 -1.39
N ASN A 76 23.68 -17.47 -0.24
CA ASN A 76 24.70 -16.48 0.17
C ASN A 76 24.77 -15.23 -0.73
N LYS A 77 23.73 -14.94 -1.50
CA LYS A 77 23.61 -13.73 -2.34
C LYS A 77 22.82 -12.64 -1.60
N PHE A 78 23.33 -12.24 -0.42
CA PHE A 78 22.66 -11.31 0.49
C PHE A 78 22.36 -9.95 -0.16
N SER A 79 23.32 -9.38 -0.88
CA SER A 79 23.15 -8.08 -1.55
C SER A 79 22.04 -8.11 -2.61
N GLU A 80 22.00 -9.16 -3.44
CA GLU A 80 20.94 -9.34 -4.46
C GLU A 80 19.56 -9.48 -3.80
N ALA A 81 19.48 -10.22 -2.68
CA ALA A 81 18.23 -10.37 -1.91
C ALA A 81 17.75 -9.01 -1.37
N LEU A 82 18.64 -8.21 -0.78
CA LEU A 82 18.30 -6.89 -0.25
C LEU A 82 17.91 -5.89 -1.34
N GLU A 83 18.58 -5.92 -2.49
CA GLU A 83 18.25 -5.06 -3.64
C GLU A 83 16.86 -5.36 -4.22
N LEU A 84 16.47 -6.64 -4.24
CA LEU A 84 15.13 -7.05 -4.65
C LEU A 84 14.06 -6.56 -3.66
N LEU A 85 14.35 -6.64 -2.35
CA LEU A 85 13.35 -6.35 -1.31
C LEU A 85 13.17 -4.86 -0.99
N ARG A 86 14.27 -4.09 -1.04
CA ARG A 86 14.30 -2.69 -0.58
C ARG A 86 13.29 -1.76 -1.27
N PRO A 87 13.08 -1.80 -2.61
CA PRO A 87 12.16 -0.89 -3.29
C PRO A 87 10.71 -0.99 -2.82
N TRP A 88 10.29 -2.18 -2.38
CA TRP A 88 8.91 -2.49 -1.99
C TRP A 88 8.69 -2.55 -0.49
N SER A 89 9.74 -2.36 0.31
CA SER A 89 9.72 -2.46 1.78
C SER A 89 8.67 -1.57 2.48
N LYS A 90 8.20 -0.49 1.82
CA LYS A 90 7.13 0.40 2.35
C LYS A 90 5.74 0.10 1.81
N ASP A 91 5.67 -0.56 0.66
CA ASP A 91 4.42 -0.77 -0.08
C ASP A 91 3.90 -2.21 0.04
N SER A 92 4.76 -3.14 0.51
CA SER A 92 4.42 -4.54 0.66
C SER A 92 4.95 -5.09 1.99
N MET A 93 4.02 -5.59 2.81
CA MET A 93 4.32 -6.18 4.11
C MET A 93 5.32 -7.35 4.02
N TYR A 94 5.21 -8.16 2.97
CA TYR A 94 6.10 -9.31 2.77
C TYR A 94 7.53 -8.85 2.48
N HIS A 95 7.71 -7.83 1.64
CA HIS A 95 9.03 -7.26 1.38
C HIS A 95 9.62 -6.60 2.62
N ALA A 96 8.80 -5.90 3.40
CA ALA A 96 9.22 -5.32 4.66
C ALA A 96 9.75 -6.39 5.62
N LEU A 97 9.00 -7.48 5.80
CA LEU A 97 9.36 -8.60 6.67
C LEU A 97 10.63 -9.32 6.19
N GLY A 98 10.72 -9.61 4.89
CA GLY A 98 11.91 -10.24 4.31
C GLY A 98 13.15 -9.35 4.49
N TYR A 99 13.02 -8.05 4.22
CA TYR A 99 14.12 -7.10 4.31
C TYR A 99 14.61 -6.97 5.76
N SER A 100 13.70 -6.81 6.72
CA SER A 100 14.06 -6.68 8.13
C SER A 100 14.70 -7.96 8.67
N ALA A 101 14.16 -9.14 8.34
CA ALA A 101 14.72 -10.41 8.78
C ALA A 101 16.18 -10.59 8.32
N ILE A 102 16.47 -10.24 7.06
CA ILE A 102 17.84 -10.32 6.53
C ILE A 102 18.77 -9.34 7.25
N LEU A 103 18.32 -8.10 7.52
CA LEU A 103 19.12 -7.12 8.27
C LEU A 103 19.40 -7.55 9.71
N VAL A 104 18.42 -8.14 10.40
CA VAL A 104 18.61 -8.70 11.75
C VAL A 104 19.67 -9.81 11.72
N ILE A 105 19.61 -10.70 10.73
CA ILE A 105 20.60 -11.76 10.60
C ILE A 105 21.98 -11.18 10.28
N GLN A 106 22.06 -10.16 9.42
CA GLN A 106 23.32 -9.44 9.16
C GLN A 106 23.91 -8.86 10.45
N ALA A 107 23.11 -8.15 11.23
CA ALA A 107 23.51 -7.60 12.54
C ALA A 107 23.99 -8.68 13.51
N ALA A 108 23.30 -9.81 13.56
CA ALA A 108 23.66 -10.93 14.43
C ALA A 108 24.95 -11.66 13.98
N MET A 109 25.29 -11.62 12.69
CA MET A 109 26.49 -12.26 12.16
C MET A 109 27.73 -11.37 12.27
N THR A 110 27.61 -10.07 11.99
CA THR A 110 28.74 -9.14 11.97
C THR A 110 29.00 -8.52 13.33
N PHE A 111 27.96 -8.39 14.18
CA PHE A 111 27.98 -7.59 15.41
C PHE A 111 28.50 -6.16 15.21
N GLU A 112 28.47 -5.64 13.98
CA GLU A 112 28.86 -4.27 13.70
C GLU A 112 27.79 -3.30 14.19
N GLN A 113 28.21 -2.21 14.83
CA GLN A 113 27.28 -1.24 15.41
C GLN A 113 26.32 -0.65 14.36
N GLN A 114 26.80 -0.48 13.12
CA GLN A 114 25.99 0.02 12.01
C GLN A 114 24.91 -0.99 11.63
N ASP A 115 25.24 -2.27 11.51
CA ASP A 115 24.28 -3.32 11.17
C ASP A 115 23.26 -3.51 12.29
N ILE A 116 23.69 -3.46 13.55
CA ILE A 116 22.80 -3.50 14.73
C ILE A 116 21.78 -2.37 14.69
N GLN A 117 22.18 -1.15 14.32
CA GLN A 117 21.27 -0.01 14.20
C GLN A 117 20.31 -0.13 13.01
N MET A 118 20.69 -0.84 11.95
CA MET A 118 19.81 -1.04 10.80
C MET A 118 18.83 -2.20 10.99
N GLY A 119 19.18 -3.22 11.78
CA GLY A 119 18.35 -4.39 12.04
C GLY A 119 17.35 -4.24 13.20
N LEU A 120 17.46 -3.20 14.03
CA LEU A 120 16.60 -2.93 15.19
C LEU A 120 15.75 -1.67 15.00
#